data_AF-A0A522CH31-F1
#
_entry.id   AF-A0A522CH31-F1
#
_cell.length_a   1.000
_cell.length_b   1.000
_cell.length_c   1.000
_cell.angle_alpha   90.00
_cell.angle_beta   90.00
_cell.angle_gamma   90.00
#
_symmetry.space_group_name_H-M   'P 1'
#
loop_
_entity.id
_entity.type
_entity.pdbx_description
1 polymer ?
#
loop_
_entity_poly.entity_id
_entity_poly.type
_entity_poly.pdbx_seq_one_letter_code
_entity_poly.pdbx_strand_id
1 'polypeptide(L)'
;MTKPVTIQLTGAQEDHLRSISSQPTASLETLVAEFVAQRLEYDAWFRREVQVGIDAADEGNLIQHEEVVARMEARRLEFEARAGKA
;
A
#
# COMPACT_ATOMS: atom_id res chain seq x y z
N MET A 1 21.96 16.30 -2.32
CA MET A 1 21.47 17.67 -2.03
C MET A 1 19.95 17.59 -1.97
N THR A 2 19.36 17.85 -0.81
CA THR A 2 17.89 18.00 -0.68
C THR A 2 17.47 19.36 -1.21
N LYS A 3 16.39 19.42 -1.98
CA LYS A 3 15.80 20.68 -2.47
C LYS A 3 14.51 20.96 -1.70
N PRO A 4 14.31 22.19 -1.17
CA PRO A 4 13.06 22.53 -0.51
C PRO A 4 11.93 22.53 -1.53
N VAL A 5 10.79 21.95 -1.14
CA VAL A 5 9.55 21.94 -1.93
C VAL A 5 8.47 22.55 -1.07
N THR A 6 7.78 23.57 -1.59
CA THR A 6 6.61 24.16 -0.96
C THR A 6 5.36 23.46 -1.49
N ILE A 7 4.54 22.95 -0.59
CA ILE A 7 3.25 22.34 -0.90
C ILE A 7 2.14 23.03 -0.11
N GLN A 8 0.95 23.07 -0.68
CA GLN A 8 -0.26 23.54 -0.01
C GLN A 8 -1.12 22.31 0.29
N LEU A 9 -1.50 22.15 1.55
CA LEU A 9 -2.39 21.08 2.00
C LEU A 9 -3.74 21.65 2.39
N THR A 10 -4.81 20.94 2.08
CA THR A 10 -6.12 21.21 2.67
C THR A 10 -6.17 20.65 4.09
N GLY A 11 -7.05 21.18 4.94
CA GLY A 11 -7.24 20.63 6.29
C GLY A 11 -7.53 19.12 6.27
N ALA A 12 -8.34 18.66 5.31
CA ALA A 12 -8.61 17.22 5.13
C ALA A 12 -7.37 16.40 4.77
N GLN A 13 -6.42 16.95 4.02
CA GLN A 13 -5.16 16.27 3.70
C GLN A 13 -4.24 16.21 4.92
N GLU A 14 -4.19 17.27 5.72
CA GLU A 14 -3.44 17.26 6.99
C GLU A 14 -4.01 16.24 7.98
N ASP A 15 -5.34 16.22 8.15
CA ASP A 15 -6.04 15.26 9.00
C ASP A 15 -5.76 13.82 8.55
N HIS A 16 -5.79 13.58 7.23
CA HIS A 16 -5.49 12.27 6.69
C HIS A 16 -4.04 11.86 6.93
N LEU A 17 -3.07 12.75 6.66
CA LEU A 17 -1.64 12.49 6.93
C LEU A 17 -1.39 12.17 8.41
N ARG A 18 -2.06 12.87 9.34
CA ARG A 18 -1.98 12.55 10.76
C ARG A 18 -2.58 11.19 11.08
N SER A 19 -3.70 10.82 10.46
CA SER A 19 -4.34 9.52 10.69
C SER A 19 -3.51 8.33 10.23
N ILE A 20 -2.71 8.47 9.16
CA ILE A 20 -1.93 7.36 8.57
C ILE A 20 -0.47 7.32 9.05
N SER A 21 0.03 8.40 9.65
CA SER A 21 1.39 8.44 10.17
C SER A 21 1.53 7.68 11.48
N SER A 22 2.72 7.10 11.67
CA SER A 22 3.09 6.49 12.95
C SER A 22 3.36 7.53 14.05
N GLN A 23 3.41 8.82 13.70
CA GLN A 23 3.73 9.95 14.59
C GLN A 23 2.75 11.13 14.38
N PRO A 24 1.46 10.98 14.75
CA PRO A 24 0.40 11.95 14.45
C PRO A 24 0.62 13.36 15.02
N THR A 25 1.47 13.51 16.03
CA THR A 25 1.81 14.79 16.67
C THR A 25 3.04 15.48 16.07
N ALA A 26 3.71 14.86 15.10
CA ALA A 26 4.86 15.43 14.42
C ALA A 26 4.50 16.65 13.56
N SER A 27 5.54 17.37 13.15
CA SER A 27 5.41 18.49 12.20
C SER A 27 4.89 18.01 10.85
N LEU A 28 4.16 18.87 10.11
CA LEU A 28 3.68 18.53 8.76
C LEU A 28 4.82 18.18 7.80
N GLU A 29 5.98 18.82 7.94
CA GLU A 29 7.17 18.50 7.14
C GLU A 29 7.64 17.06 7.38
N THR A 30 7.66 16.63 8.65
CA THR A 30 8.00 15.25 9.01
C THR A 30 6.97 14.26 8.46
N LEU A 31 5.68 14.56 8.61
CA LEU A 31 4.59 13.71 8.13
C LEU A 31 4.64 13.53 6.60
N VAL A 32 4.88 14.61 5.87
CA VAL A 32 5.00 14.59 4.40
C VAL A 32 6.24 13.83 3.97
N ALA A 33 7.38 14.03 4.64
CA ALA A 33 8.61 13.31 4.33
C ALA A 33 8.47 11.79 4.57
N GLU A 34 7.84 11.39 5.68
CA GLU A 34 7.50 10.00 5.98
C GLU A 34 6.59 9.41 4.90
N PHE A 35 5.50 10.11 4.57
CA PHE A 35 4.55 9.66 3.56
C PHE A 35 5.20 9.49 2.18
N VAL A 36 6.04 10.45 1.75
CA VAL A 36 6.77 10.36 0.47
C VAL A 36 7.72 9.16 0.48
N ALA A 37 8.45 8.93 1.56
CA ALA A 37 9.35 7.78 1.68
C ALA A 37 8.58 6.46 1.57
N GLN A 38 7.52 6.30 2.36
CA GLN A 38 6.65 5.12 2.33
C GLN A 38 6.03 4.91 0.94
N ARG A 39 5.60 5.99 0.27
CA ARG A 39 4.99 5.90 -1.05
C ARG A 39 5.98 5.47 -2.12
N LEU A 40 7.21 5.94 -2.06
CA LEU A 40 8.27 5.54 -2.99
C LEU A 40 8.71 4.09 -2.77
N GLU A 41 8.83 3.67 -1.51
CA GLU A 41 9.12 2.27 -1.17
C GLU A 41 7.99 1.34 -1.66
N TYR A 42 6.74 1.72 -1.41
CA TYR A 42 5.59 0.97 -1.90
C TYR A 42 5.55 0.89 -3.43
N ASP A 43 5.83 1.99 -4.15
CA ASP A 43 5.86 1.97 -5.61
C ASP A 43 6.94 1.02 -6.14
N ALA A 44 8.14 1.05 -5.56
CA ALA A 44 9.23 0.16 -5.94
C ALA A 44 8.89 -1.31 -5.69
N TRP A 45 8.35 -1.62 -4.51
CA TRP A 45 7.86 -2.96 -4.17
C TRP A 45 6.74 -3.40 -5.12
N PHE A 46 5.74 -2.54 -5.36
CA PHE A 46 4.59 -2.87 -6.19
C PHE A 46 5.01 -3.19 -7.63
N ARG A 47 5.92 -2.40 -8.21
CA ARG A 47 6.46 -2.67 -9.56
C ARG A 47 7.18 -4.01 -9.61
N ARG A 48 7.93 -4.37 -8.57
CA ARG A 48 8.60 -5.68 -8.48
C ARG A 48 7.59 -6.82 -8.47
N GLU A 49 6.55 -6.73 -7.63
CA GLU A 49 5.52 -7.78 -7.54
C GLU A 49 4.71 -7.90 -8.85
N VAL A 50 4.43 -6.78 -9.51
CA VAL A 50 3.81 -6.79 -10.85
C VAL A 50 4.69 -7.54 -11.84
N GLN A 51 6.00 -7.29 -11.84
CA GLN A 51 6.91 -7.99 -12.74
C GLN A 51 6.92 -9.50 -12.48
N VAL A 52 6.92 -9.93 -11.21
CA VAL A 52 6.82 -11.36 -10.86
C VAL A 52 5.55 -11.99 -11.47
N GLY A 53 4.42 -11.28 -11.43
CA GLY A 53 3.18 -11.76 -12.05
C GLY A 53 3.24 -11.84 -13.58
N ILE A 54 3.89 -10.87 -14.22
CA ILE A 54 4.12 -10.87 -15.67
C ILE A 54 5.01 -12.05 -16.06
N ASP A 55 6.15 -12.23 -15.38
CA ASP A 55 7.09 -13.32 -15.66
C ASP A 55 6.42 -14.69 -15.51
N ALA A 56 5.60 -14.87 -14.46
CA ALA A 56 4.84 -16.09 -14.26
C ALA A 56 3.82 -16.34 -15.38
N ALA A 57 3.14 -15.30 -15.85
CA ALA A 57 2.19 -15.41 -16.96
C ALA A 57 2.88 -15.76 -18.28
N ASP A 58 4.04 -15.15 -18.56
CA ASP A 58 4.86 -15.43 -19.75
C ASP A 58 5.40 -16.87 -19.75
N GLU A 59 5.68 -17.44 -18.56
CA GLU A 59 6.02 -18.86 -18.37
C GLU A 59 4.81 -19.80 -18.47
N GLY A 60 3.60 -19.27 -18.59
CA GLY A 60 2.36 -20.04 -18.67
C GLY A 60 1.80 -20.48 -17.31
N ASN A 61 2.30 -19.95 -16.20
CA ASN A 61 1.80 -20.20 -14.84
C ASN A 61 0.49 -19.43 -14.58
N LEU A 62 -0.53 -19.72 -15.38
CA LEU A 62 -1.86 -19.12 -15.30
C LEU A 62 -2.81 -20.03 -14.53
N ILE A 63 -3.76 -19.41 -13.83
CA ILE A 63 -4.88 -20.11 -13.21
C ILE A 63 -6.19 -19.65 -13.85
N GLN A 64 -7.18 -20.54 -13.88
CA GLN A 64 -8.50 -20.21 -14.41
C GLN A 64 -9.21 -19.20 -13.52
N HIS A 65 -10.11 -18.42 -14.10
CA HIS A 65 -10.86 -17.38 -13.40
C HIS A 65 -11.60 -17.93 -12.16
N GLU A 66 -12.23 -19.10 -12.29
CA GLU A 66 -12.96 -19.76 -11.22
C GLU A 66 -12.04 -20.09 -10.04
N GLU A 67 -10.79 -20.46 -10.32
CA GLU A 67 -9.79 -20.72 -9.29
C GLU A 67 -9.31 -19.43 -8.61
N VAL A 68 -9.17 -18.33 -9.36
CA VAL A 68 -8.88 -17.00 -8.77
C VAL A 68 -9.97 -16.63 -7.76
N VAL A 69 -11.25 -16.76 -8.16
CA VAL A 69 -12.39 -16.43 -7.28
C VAL A 69 -12.38 -17.30 -6.02
N ALA A 70 -12.23 -18.62 -6.18
CA ALA A 70 -12.19 -19.55 -5.04
C ALA A 70 -11.05 -19.22 -4.06
N ARG A 71 -9.86 -18.88 -4.56
CA ARG A 71 -8.71 -18.49 -3.72
C ARG A 71 -8.97 -17.17 -2.99
N MET A 72 -9.59 -16.20 -3.64
CA MET A 72 -9.91 -14.91 -3.03
C MET A 72 -11.01 -15.03 -1.97
N GLU A 73 -12.03 -15.85 -2.22
CA GLU A 73 -13.06 -16.17 -1.23
C GLU A 73 -12.46 -16.86 0.00
N ALA A 74 -11.57 -17.84 -0.19
CA ALA A 74 -10.87 -18.50 0.90
C ALA A 74 -10.07 -17.49 1.75
N ARG A 75 -9.29 -16.60 1.11
CA ARG A 75 -8.54 -15.55 1.83
C ARG A 75 -9.45 -14.59 2.60
N ARG A 76 -10.61 -14.22 2.03
CA ARG A 76 -11.60 -13.37 2.72
C ARG A 76 -12.10 -14.06 3.99
N LEU A 77 -12.49 -15.33 3.89
CA LEU A 77 -12.98 -16.11 5.03
C LEU A 77 -11.90 -16.30 6.11
N GLU A 78 -10.65 -16.56 5.71
CA GLU A 78 -9.51 -16.63 6.64
C GLU A 78 -9.29 -15.30 7.38
N PHE A 79 -9.36 -14.18 6.66
CA PHE A 79 -9.23 -12.86 7.25
C PHE A 79 -10.36 -12.56 8.25
N GLU A 80 -11.60 -12.88 7.88
CA GLU A 80 -12.78 -12.73 8.75
C GLU A 80 -12.68 -13.61 10.00
N ALA A 81 -12.25 -14.86 9.86
CA ALA A 81 -12.04 -15.76 10.98
C ALA A 81 -10.93 -15.29 11.92
N ARG A 82 -9.90 -14.61 11.40
CA ARG A 82 -8.84 -14.02 12.22
C ARG A 82 -9.30 -12.75 12.93
N ALA A 83 -10.09 -11.91 12.27
CA ALA A 83 -10.64 -10.68 12.83
C ALA A 83 -11.69 -10.93 13.91
N GLY A 84 -12.50 -11.99 13.79
CA GLY A 84 -13.53 -12.36 14.77
C GLY A 84 -13.01 -13.12 16.01
N LYS A 85 -11.71 -13.38 16.11
CA LYS A 85 -11.06 -14.01 17.28
C LYS A 85 -10.35 -13.02 18.21
N ALA A 86 -10.47 -11.71 17.94
CA ALA A 86 -10.01 -10.62 18.81
C ALA A 86 -11.16 -10.14 19.71
#